data_AF-A0A8B8F8C6-F1
#
_entry.id   AF-A0A8B8F8C6-F1
#
_cell.length_a   1.000
_cell.length_b   1.000
_cell.length_c   1.000
_cell.angle_alpha   90.00
_cell.angle_beta   90.00
_cell.angle_gamma   90.00
#
_symmetry.space_group_name_H-M   'P 1'
#
loop_
_entity.id
_entity.type
_entity.pdbx_description
1 polymer ?
#
loop_
_entity_poly.entity_id
_entity_poly.type
_entity_poly.pdbx_seq_one_letter_code
_entity_poly.pdbx_strand_id
1 'polypeptide(L)'
;MSEKELSDVILKSMTDFGLNTKYLTGQGYDGAAAMSGRYNGVQKFIRDEHPSAFYLHCSAHCLNLTITFSCKVSESNRFKLKNLCATRWVDHHDAVILFEELQPAILHALDRITLWPDSDTSSSASHLLPAIRQLKFQTALAIFVKILSISFPLSRYLHTVNLDLKTALEAASNVQNTIQKIRENCDVKFQQLVLSVITLCEKFDITVSLSRQCKSDNPEYFFESLSIHTFYR
;
A
#
# COMPACT_ATOMS: atom_id res chain seq x y z
N MET A 1 12.40 25.62 -14.03
CA MET A 1 13.38 25.65 -12.94
C MET A 1 14.21 24.39 -13.07
N SER A 2 15.50 24.53 -13.35
CA SER A 2 16.44 23.42 -13.41
C SER A 2 16.81 22.93 -12.01
N GLU A 3 17.36 21.72 -11.91
CA GLU A 3 17.82 21.12 -10.66
C GLU A 3 18.95 21.94 -10.02
N LYS A 4 19.78 22.61 -10.84
CA LYS A 4 20.81 23.53 -10.36
C LYS A 4 20.21 24.82 -9.80
N GLU A 5 19.25 25.43 -10.50
CA GLU A 5 18.54 26.59 -9.98
C GLU A 5 17.84 26.26 -8.65
N LEU A 6 17.31 25.04 -8.52
CA LEU A 6 16.69 24.57 -7.28
C LEU A 6 17.70 24.38 -6.15
N SER A 7 18.91 23.85 -6.41
CA SER A 7 19.97 23.79 -5.39
C SER A 7 20.40 25.17 -4.93
N ASP A 8 20.54 26.12 -5.86
CA ASP A 8 20.93 27.49 -5.55
C ASP A 8 19.88 28.18 -4.67
N VAL A 9 18.59 27.97 -4.98
CA VAL A 9 17.47 28.47 -4.17
C VAL A 9 17.49 27.88 -2.75
N ILE A 10 17.78 26.59 -2.60
CA ILE A 10 17.88 25.94 -1.28
C ILE A 10 19.03 26.55 -0.47
N LEU A 11 20.24 26.60 -1.02
CA LEU A 11 21.42 27.13 -0.33
C LEU A 11 21.27 28.61 0.02
N LYS A 12 20.70 29.40 -0.89
CA LYS A 12 20.37 30.81 -0.64
C LYS A 12 19.35 30.93 0.49
N SER A 13 18.26 30.17 0.46
CA SER A 13 17.24 30.20 1.51
C SER A 13 17.85 29.88 2.88
N MET A 14 18.73 28.89 2.98
CA MET A 14 19.44 28.58 4.23
C MET A 14 20.26 29.77 4.73
N THR A 15 20.98 30.44 3.84
CA THR A 15 21.78 31.63 4.16
C THR A 15 20.88 32.80 4.60
N ASP A 16 19.74 33.00 3.94
CA ASP A 16 18.76 34.02 4.27
C ASP A 16 18.13 33.78 5.67
N PHE A 17 18.02 32.51 6.09
CA PHE A 17 17.65 32.14 7.47
C PHE A 17 18.81 32.22 8.48
N GLY A 18 19.99 32.68 8.06
CA GLY A 18 21.18 32.80 8.90
C GLY A 18 21.91 31.48 9.17
N LEU A 19 21.61 30.42 8.42
CA LEU A 19 22.29 29.13 8.54
C LEU A 19 23.59 29.14 7.74
N ASN A 20 24.70 28.77 8.39
CA ASN A 20 25.99 28.66 7.73
C ASN A 20 26.12 27.31 7.00
N THR A 21 26.03 27.35 5.67
CA THR A 21 26.11 26.17 4.79
C THR A 21 27.44 25.43 4.85
N LYS A 22 28.51 26.04 5.38
CA LYS A 22 29.80 25.35 5.63
C LYS A 22 29.64 24.12 6.53
N TYR A 23 28.65 24.13 7.42
CA TYR A 23 28.39 23.05 8.37
C TYR A 23 27.31 22.07 7.91
N LEU A 24 26.97 22.06 6.61
CA LEU A 24 26.02 21.09 6.07
C LEU A 24 26.61 19.67 6.13
N THR A 25 25.96 18.78 6.86
CA THR A 25 26.40 17.39 7.07
C THR A 25 25.48 16.36 6.40
N GLY A 26 24.34 16.81 5.86
CA GLY A 26 23.36 15.93 5.26
C GLY A 26 22.31 16.68 4.46
N GLN A 27 21.68 15.96 3.55
CA GLN A 27 20.55 16.41 2.76
C GLN A 27 19.60 15.21 2.55
N GLY A 28 18.31 15.40 2.79
CA GLY A 28 17.32 14.33 2.72
C GLY A 28 16.19 14.68 1.78
N TYR A 29 15.97 13.87 0.74
CA TYR A 29 14.89 14.08 -0.24
C TYR A 29 14.15 12.78 -0.56
N ASP A 30 13.02 12.91 -1.25
CA ASP A 30 12.35 11.78 -1.88
C ASP A 30 13.11 11.27 -3.12
N GLY A 31 12.61 10.20 -3.73
CA GLY A 31 13.19 9.57 -4.90
C GLY A 31 12.91 10.31 -6.21
N ALA A 32 12.40 11.55 -6.19
CA ALA A 32 12.15 12.31 -7.40
C ALA A 32 13.46 12.54 -8.16
N ALA A 33 13.44 12.35 -9.49
CA ALA A 33 14.66 12.43 -10.31
C ALA A 33 15.37 13.79 -10.18
N ALA A 34 14.59 14.87 -10.08
CA ALA A 34 15.12 16.22 -9.89
C ALA A 34 15.89 16.40 -8.57
N MET A 35 15.46 15.71 -7.49
CA MET A 35 16.10 15.84 -6.17
C MET A 35 17.22 14.80 -5.98
N SER A 36 16.90 13.54 -6.26
CA SER A 36 17.74 12.37 -5.97
C SER A 36 18.73 12.01 -7.08
N GLY A 37 18.63 12.65 -8.25
CA GLY A 37 19.43 12.35 -9.43
C GLY A 37 20.94 12.35 -9.16
N ARG A 38 21.62 11.24 -9.49
CA ARG A 38 23.07 11.07 -9.23
C ARG A 38 23.96 12.00 -10.04
N TYR A 39 23.52 12.39 -11.24
CA TYR A 39 24.33 13.17 -12.18
C TYR A 39 23.87 14.61 -12.31
N ASN A 40 22.55 14.85 -12.30
CA ASN A 40 21.95 16.15 -12.54
C ASN A 40 20.84 16.48 -11.52
N GLY A 41 20.81 15.81 -10.36
CA GLY A 41 19.84 16.14 -9.31
C GLY A 41 20.38 17.18 -8.33
N VAL A 42 19.48 17.81 -7.57
CA VAL A 42 19.82 18.72 -6.47
C VAL A 42 20.87 18.10 -5.55
N GLN A 43 20.73 16.81 -5.23
CA GLN A 43 21.67 16.13 -4.33
C GLN A 43 23.10 16.12 -4.85
N LYS A 44 23.29 16.06 -6.16
CA LYS A 44 24.61 16.10 -6.79
C LYS A 44 25.21 17.50 -6.68
N PHE A 45 24.46 18.53 -7.03
CA PHE A 45 24.94 19.91 -6.98
C PHE A 45 25.32 20.36 -5.56
N ILE A 46 24.45 20.09 -4.57
CA ILE A 46 24.76 20.40 -3.17
C ILE A 46 25.98 19.61 -2.67
N ARG A 47 26.16 18.36 -3.10
CA ARG A 47 27.33 17.55 -2.72
C ARG A 47 28.63 18.08 -3.34
N ASP A 48 28.58 18.60 -4.56
CA ASP A 48 29.75 19.16 -5.23
C ASP A 48 30.28 20.40 -4.50
N GLU A 49 29.38 21.25 -4.00
CA GLU A 49 29.73 22.45 -3.22
C GLU A 49 30.03 22.13 -1.75
N HIS A 50 29.29 21.17 -1.19
CA HIS A 50 29.39 20.74 0.20
C HIS A 50 29.60 19.21 0.27
N PRO A 51 30.84 18.71 0.17
CA PRO A 51 31.12 17.27 0.14
C PRO A 51 30.62 16.49 1.37
N SER A 52 30.54 17.15 2.52
CA SER A 52 30.00 16.60 3.77
C SER A 52 28.48 16.45 3.78
N ALA A 53 27.76 17.03 2.82
CA ALA A 53 26.30 16.97 2.71
C ALA A 53 25.82 15.63 2.15
N PHE A 54 25.86 14.57 2.95
CA PHE A 54 25.45 13.25 2.48
C PHE A 54 23.97 13.19 2.11
N TYR A 55 23.68 12.66 0.93
CA TYR A 55 22.31 12.38 0.51
C TYR A 55 21.74 11.17 1.25
N LEU A 56 20.59 11.37 1.88
CA LEU A 56 19.77 10.34 2.49
C LEU A 56 18.44 10.26 1.73
N HIS A 57 18.13 9.08 1.19
CA HIS A 57 16.84 8.82 0.59
C HIS A 57 15.77 8.68 1.68
N CYS A 58 14.64 9.38 1.53
CA CYS A 58 13.57 9.38 2.50
C CYS A 58 13.09 7.95 2.83
N SER A 59 13.28 7.53 4.09
CA SER A 59 12.90 6.18 4.56
C SER A 59 11.41 5.89 4.39
N ALA A 60 10.53 6.88 4.60
CA ALA A 60 9.10 6.73 4.38
C ALA A 60 8.77 6.48 2.90
N HIS A 61 9.46 7.17 1.98
CA HIS A 61 9.34 6.93 0.56
C HIS A 61 9.87 5.56 0.16
N CYS A 62 11.01 5.13 0.72
CA CYS A 62 11.55 3.78 0.52
C CYS A 62 10.54 2.69 0.92
N LEU A 63 9.93 2.80 2.11
CA LEU A 63 8.91 1.85 2.56
C LEU A 63 7.73 1.81 1.58
N ASN A 64 7.27 2.97 1.11
CA ASN A 64 6.19 3.02 0.13
C ASN A 64 6.57 2.32 -1.19
N LEU A 65 7.77 2.58 -1.72
CA LEU A 65 8.24 1.93 -2.94
C LEU A 65 8.27 0.41 -2.79
N THR A 66 8.74 -0.10 -1.65
CA THR A 66 8.77 -1.55 -1.36
C THR A 66 7.37 -2.16 -1.37
N ILE A 67 6.39 -1.51 -0.75
CA ILE A 67 5.03 -2.04 -0.70
C ILE A 67 4.37 -1.93 -2.08
N THR A 68 4.47 -0.78 -2.75
CA THR A 68 3.96 -0.59 -4.11
C THR A 68 4.54 -1.62 -5.08
N PHE A 69 5.84 -1.90 -4.99
CA PHE A 69 6.50 -2.93 -5.80
C PHE A 69 5.93 -4.33 -5.51
N SER A 70 5.66 -4.64 -4.25
CA SER A 70 5.06 -5.92 -3.84
C SER A 70 3.63 -6.10 -4.36
N CYS A 71 2.91 -5.01 -4.63
CA CYS A 71 1.56 -5.04 -5.20
C CYS A 71 1.53 -5.10 -6.73
N LYS A 72 2.67 -5.00 -7.41
CA LYS A 72 2.71 -5.13 -8.86
C LYS A 72 2.43 -6.57 -9.26
N VAL A 73 1.27 -6.79 -9.88
CA VAL A 73 0.95 -8.05 -10.55
C VAL A 73 1.75 -8.10 -11.86
N SER A 74 2.24 -9.29 -12.24
CA SER A 74 2.82 -9.51 -13.56
C SER A 74 1.77 -9.15 -14.62
N GLU A 75 1.92 -7.99 -15.24
CA GLU A 75 0.98 -7.47 -16.24
C GLU A 75 0.80 -8.51 -17.35
N SER A 76 -0.37 -9.16 -17.41
CA SER A 76 -0.84 -9.64 -18.70
C SER A 76 -1.07 -8.39 -19.55
N ASN A 77 -0.39 -8.28 -20.70
CA ASN A 77 -0.37 -7.14 -21.63
C ASN A 77 -1.73 -6.56 -22.07
N ARG A 78 -2.86 -7.06 -21.56
CA ARG A 78 -4.22 -6.65 -21.94
C ARG A 78 -4.78 -5.48 -21.16
N PHE A 79 -4.30 -5.17 -19.94
CA PHE A 79 -4.78 -4.02 -19.17
C PHE A 79 -3.66 -3.40 -18.32
N LYS A 80 -3.23 -2.18 -18.66
CA LYS A 80 -2.41 -1.36 -17.76
C LYS A 80 -3.31 -0.73 -16.71
N LEU A 81 -3.27 -1.26 -15.48
CA LEU A 81 -3.84 -0.56 -14.34
C LEU A 81 -3.06 0.75 -14.14
N LYS A 82 -3.76 1.82 -13.76
CA LYS A 82 -3.12 3.08 -13.40
C LYS A 82 -2.22 2.81 -12.19
N ASN A 83 -0.92 3.06 -12.33
CA ASN A 83 0.01 2.89 -11.23
C ASN A 83 -0.40 3.78 -10.05
N LEU A 84 -0.29 3.23 -8.84
CA LEU A 84 -0.51 3.98 -7.60
C LEU A 84 0.52 5.11 -7.48
N CYS A 85 0.14 6.21 -6.85
CA CYS A 85 1.02 7.35 -6.65
C CYS A 85 2.06 7.04 -5.58
N ALA A 86 3.33 6.97 -5.96
CA ALA A 86 4.44 6.63 -5.05
C ALA A 86 4.74 7.70 -3.97
N THR A 87 3.98 8.78 -3.88
CA THR A 87 4.23 9.88 -2.91
C THR A 87 3.20 9.99 -1.78
N ARG A 88 2.11 9.20 -1.76
CA ARG A 88 0.98 9.41 -0.83
C ARG A 88 0.42 8.14 -0.18
N TRP A 89 1.27 7.36 0.46
CA TRP A 89 0.90 6.02 0.89
C TRP A 89 0.22 5.89 2.25
N VAL A 90 0.46 6.81 3.19
CA VAL A 90 -0.35 6.84 4.42
C VAL A 90 -1.84 6.97 4.07
N ASP A 91 -2.15 7.81 3.08
CA ASP A 91 -3.51 7.97 2.54
C ASP A 91 -4.06 6.66 1.92
N HIS A 92 -3.20 5.76 1.44
CA HIS A 92 -3.63 4.46 0.90
C HIS A 92 -4.00 3.46 2.00
N HIS A 93 -3.24 3.42 3.09
CA HIS A 93 -3.60 2.63 4.27
C HIS A 93 -4.97 3.07 4.80
N ASP A 94 -5.13 4.37 5.01
CA ASP A 94 -6.36 4.96 5.53
C ASP A 94 -7.53 4.69 4.57
N ALA A 95 -7.34 4.85 3.25
CA ALA A 95 -8.41 4.62 2.27
C ALA A 95 -8.89 3.16 2.24
N VAL A 96 -7.99 2.19 2.33
CA VAL A 96 -8.34 0.75 2.26
C VAL A 96 -9.01 0.30 3.55
N ILE A 97 -8.47 0.71 4.69
CA ILE A 97 -9.05 0.41 6.01
C ILE A 97 -10.43 1.07 6.11
N LEU A 98 -10.54 2.34 5.72
CA LEU A 98 -11.82 3.05 5.70
C LEU A 98 -12.83 2.39 4.73
N PHE A 99 -12.37 1.88 3.58
CA PHE A 99 -13.24 1.14 2.66
C PHE A 99 -13.75 -0.16 3.29
N GLU A 100 -12.91 -0.90 4.02
CA GLU A 100 -13.33 -2.08 4.78
C GLU A 100 -14.35 -1.71 5.87
N GLU A 101 -14.06 -0.67 6.66
CA GLU A 101 -14.93 -0.21 7.76
C GLU A 101 -16.28 0.30 7.27
N LEU A 102 -16.29 1.07 6.18
CA LEU A 102 -17.50 1.65 5.58
C LEU A 102 -18.19 0.73 4.57
N GLN A 103 -17.65 -0.48 4.34
CA GLN A 103 -18.18 -1.40 3.35
C GLN A 103 -19.70 -1.63 3.46
N PRO A 104 -20.32 -1.77 4.65
CA PRO A 104 -21.76 -1.95 4.76
C PRO A 104 -22.54 -0.76 4.19
N ALA A 105 -22.09 0.46 4.50
CA ALA A 105 -22.70 1.69 3.98
C ALA A 105 -22.49 1.83 2.47
N ILE A 106 -21.31 1.44 1.96
CA ILE A 106 -20.99 1.46 0.53
C ILE A 106 -21.90 0.50 -0.24
N LEU A 107 -22.07 -0.73 0.25
CA LEU A 107 -22.95 -1.73 -0.38
C LEU A 107 -24.40 -1.25 -0.40
N HIS A 108 -24.91 -0.69 0.70
CA HIS A 108 -26.27 -0.14 0.74
C HIS A 108 -26.44 1.08 -0.19
N ALA A 109 -25.43 1.95 -0.28
CA ALA A 109 -25.47 3.08 -1.20
C ALA A 109 -25.49 2.62 -2.66
N LEU A 110 -24.62 1.67 -3.03
CA LEU A 110 -24.58 1.10 -4.38
C LEU A 110 -25.91 0.44 -4.75
N ASP A 111 -26.51 -0.32 -3.84
CA ASP A 111 -27.82 -0.95 -4.02
C ASP A 111 -28.90 0.09 -4.38
N ARG A 112 -28.93 1.21 -3.66
CA ARG A 112 -29.85 2.33 -3.97
C ARG A 112 -29.55 3.02 -5.30
N ILE A 113 -28.26 3.18 -5.65
CA ILE A 113 -27.85 3.83 -6.90
C ILE A 113 -28.25 2.98 -8.12
N THR A 114 -28.32 1.65 -7.99
CA THR A 114 -28.79 0.80 -9.10
C THR A 114 -30.22 1.13 -9.56
N LEU A 115 -31.02 1.76 -8.70
CA LEU A 115 -32.40 2.15 -8.97
C LEU A 115 -32.54 3.58 -9.50
N TRP A 116 -31.44 4.30 -9.71
CA TRP A 116 -31.48 5.69 -10.17
C TRP A 116 -31.92 5.79 -11.63
N PRO A 117 -32.61 6.87 -12.02
CA PRO A 117 -33.05 7.08 -13.40
C PRO A 117 -31.90 7.36 -14.36
N ASP A 118 -30.75 7.82 -13.87
CA ASP A 118 -29.55 8.04 -14.66
C ASP A 118 -28.93 6.69 -15.06
N SER A 119 -28.96 6.36 -16.36
CA SER A 119 -28.53 5.04 -16.83
C SER A 119 -27.04 4.78 -16.64
N ASP A 120 -26.21 5.82 -16.79
CA ASP A 120 -24.75 5.66 -16.73
C ASP A 120 -24.29 5.35 -15.30
N THR A 121 -24.82 6.09 -14.31
CA THR A 121 -24.51 5.89 -12.89
C THR A 121 -25.13 4.59 -12.36
N SER A 122 -26.39 4.32 -12.68
CA SER A 122 -27.08 3.09 -12.23
C SER A 122 -26.47 1.83 -12.84
N SER A 123 -26.09 1.86 -14.12
CA SER A 123 -25.35 0.79 -14.78
C SER A 123 -23.99 0.57 -14.12
N SER A 124 -23.23 1.64 -13.85
CA SER A 124 -21.93 1.53 -13.16
C SER A 124 -22.07 0.87 -11.78
N ALA A 125 -23.05 1.29 -10.98
CA ALA A 125 -23.32 0.69 -9.67
C ALA A 125 -23.75 -0.79 -9.78
N SER A 126 -24.54 -1.13 -10.80
CA SER A 126 -24.98 -2.50 -11.07
C SER A 126 -23.84 -3.45 -11.44
N HIS A 127 -22.73 -2.93 -11.95
CA HIS A 127 -21.50 -3.71 -12.17
C HIS A 127 -20.62 -3.78 -10.91
N LEU A 128 -20.49 -2.68 -10.17
CA LEU A 128 -19.62 -2.60 -8.99
C LEU A 128 -20.16 -3.42 -7.81
N LEU A 129 -21.47 -3.36 -7.55
CA LEU A 129 -22.11 -4.05 -6.43
C LEU A 129 -21.83 -5.57 -6.42
N PRO A 130 -22.13 -6.33 -7.50
CA PRO A 130 -21.83 -7.76 -7.52
C PRO A 130 -20.33 -8.05 -7.51
N ALA A 131 -19.48 -7.16 -8.05
CA ALA A 131 -18.02 -7.33 -8.02
C ALA A 131 -17.46 -7.25 -6.58
N ILE A 132 -17.90 -6.26 -5.80
CA ILE A 132 -17.49 -6.09 -4.39
C ILE A 132 -18.01 -7.26 -3.54
N ARG A 133 -19.22 -7.78 -3.82
CA ARG A 133 -19.79 -8.92 -3.10
C ARG A 133 -19.10 -10.27 -3.42
N GLN A 134 -18.14 -10.35 -4.33
CA GLN A 134 -17.48 -11.63 -4.60
C GLN A 134 -16.59 -12.05 -3.44
N LEU A 135 -16.65 -13.33 -3.03
CA LEU A 135 -15.75 -13.88 -2.01
C LEU A 135 -14.27 -13.64 -2.37
N LYS A 136 -13.91 -13.80 -3.65
CA LYS A 136 -12.54 -13.54 -4.14
C LYS A 136 -12.11 -12.08 -3.89
N PHE A 137 -13.00 -11.11 -4.08
CA PHE A 137 -12.73 -9.70 -3.78
C PHE A 137 -12.58 -9.47 -2.27
N GLN A 138 -13.49 -10.02 -1.47
CA GLN A 138 -13.47 -9.88 -0.01
C GLN A 138 -12.21 -10.49 0.61
N THR A 139 -11.79 -11.67 0.13
CA THR A 139 -10.54 -12.30 0.56
C THR A 139 -9.33 -11.45 0.15
N ALA A 140 -9.29 -10.93 -1.08
CA ALA A 140 -8.21 -10.06 -1.52
C ALA A 140 -8.14 -8.76 -0.70
N LEU A 141 -9.28 -8.13 -0.41
CA LEU A 141 -9.37 -6.96 0.46
C LEU A 141 -8.86 -7.26 1.87
N ALA A 142 -9.29 -8.35 2.50
CA ALA A 142 -8.85 -8.75 3.83
C ALA A 142 -7.33 -9.04 3.89
N ILE A 143 -6.78 -9.69 2.86
CA ILE A 143 -5.32 -9.86 2.74
C ILE A 143 -4.63 -8.51 2.65
N PHE A 144 -5.16 -7.61 1.82
CA PHE A 144 -4.59 -6.29 1.63
C PHE A 144 -4.59 -5.51 2.94
N VAL A 145 -5.74 -5.37 3.62
CA VAL A 145 -5.87 -4.76 4.95
C VAL A 145 -4.89 -5.36 5.95
N LYS A 146 -4.73 -6.70 5.97
CA LYS A 146 -3.82 -7.37 6.90
C LYS A 146 -2.37 -6.97 6.68
N ILE A 147 -1.91 -6.94 5.43
CA ILE A 147 -0.53 -6.58 5.08
C ILE A 147 -0.28 -5.08 5.32
N LEU A 148 -1.23 -4.21 4.96
CA LEU A 148 -1.12 -2.78 5.22
C LEU A 148 -1.05 -2.49 6.72
N SER A 149 -1.92 -3.13 7.51
CA SER A 149 -1.94 -3.00 8.98
C SER A 149 -0.62 -3.38 9.65
N ILE A 150 0.13 -4.36 9.11
CA ILE A 150 1.44 -4.74 9.65
C ILE A 150 2.47 -3.61 9.45
N SER A 151 2.46 -2.95 8.29
CA SER A 151 3.41 -1.89 7.95
C SER A 151 3.00 -0.49 8.46
N PHE A 152 1.74 -0.31 8.86
CA PHE A 152 1.18 0.98 9.28
C PHE A 152 1.96 1.65 10.42
N PRO A 153 2.28 0.97 11.55
CA PRO A 153 2.96 1.63 12.66
C PRO A 153 4.34 2.15 12.26
N LEU A 154 5.08 1.37 11.46
CA LEU A 154 6.36 1.79 10.91
C LEU A 154 6.20 3.00 9.98
N SER A 155 5.22 2.96 9.07
CA SER A 155 4.94 4.08 8.18
C SER A 155 4.69 5.37 8.96
N ARG A 156 3.80 5.33 9.96
CA ARG A 156 3.53 6.49 10.84
C ARG A 156 4.78 6.96 11.59
N TYR A 157 5.57 6.02 12.10
CA TYR A 157 6.79 6.33 12.85
C TYR A 157 7.84 7.05 11.99
N LEU A 158 8.04 6.62 10.74
CA LEU A 158 8.98 7.22 9.80
C LEU A 158 8.64 8.68 9.40
N HIS A 159 7.41 9.13 9.66
CA HIS A 159 6.97 10.51 9.42
C HIS A 159 7.03 11.40 10.66
N THR A 160 7.47 10.88 11.81
CA THR A 160 7.59 11.68 13.03
C THR A 160 8.75 12.68 12.96
N VAL A 161 8.58 13.85 13.57
CA VAL A 161 9.63 14.88 13.62
C VAL A 161 10.85 14.41 14.43
N ASN A 162 10.62 13.61 15.47
CA ASN A 162 11.64 13.08 16.37
C ASN A 162 11.95 11.62 16.05
N LEU A 163 12.32 11.36 14.79
CA LEU A 163 12.65 10.01 14.33
C LEU A 163 13.95 9.51 14.97
N ASP A 164 13.90 8.40 15.71
CA ASP A 164 15.08 7.67 16.15
C ASP A 164 15.39 6.52 15.19
N LEU A 165 16.60 6.54 14.61
CA LEU A 165 17.01 5.57 13.59
C LEU A 165 17.10 4.15 14.14
N LYS A 166 17.50 3.97 15.40
CA LYS A 166 17.57 2.64 16.02
C LYS A 166 16.17 2.03 16.13
N THR A 167 15.22 2.78 16.69
CA THR A 167 13.83 2.37 16.83
C THR A 167 13.19 2.12 15.46
N ALA A 168 13.51 2.94 14.45
CA ALA A 168 13.04 2.73 13.08
C ALA A 168 13.54 1.42 12.47
N LEU A 169 14.83 1.09 12.67
CA LEU A 169 15.43 -0.17 12.20
C LEU A 169 14.84 -1.39 12.91
N GLU A 170 14.61 -1.30 14.21
CA GLU A 170 13.95 -2.36 14.99
C GLU A 170 12.50 -2.57 14.51
N ALA A 171 11.75 -1.49 14.31
CA ALA A 171 10.39 -1.55 13.78
C ALA A 171 10.34 -2.14 12.35
N ALA A 172 11.29 -1.78 11.49
CA ALA A 172 11.41 -2.35 10.15
C ALA A 172 11.71 -3.86 10.20
N SER A 173 12.62 -4.27 11.08
CA SER A 173 12.95 -5.68 11.31
C SER A 173 11.73 -6.46 11.82
N ASN A 174 10.93 -5.87 12.71
CA ASN A 174 9.70 -6.48 13.22
C ASN A 174 8.64 -6.67 12.13
N VAL A 175 8.47 -5.67 11.25
CA VAL A 175 7.58 -5.78 10.08
C VAL A 175 8.04 -6.92 9.17
N GLN A 176 9.33 -6.97 8.84
CA GLN A 176 9.91 -8.02 8.00
C GLN A 176 9.71 -9.41 8.62
N ASN A 177 10.02 -9.57 9.91
CA ASN A 177 9.85 -10.83 10.63
C ASN A 177 8.40 -11.27 10.69
N THR A 178 7.46 -10.34 10.85
CA THR A 178 6.01 -10.65 10.88
C THR A 178 5.53 -11.15 9.53
N ILE A 179 5.92 -10.49 8.44
CA ILE A 179 5.60 -10.94 7.08
C ILE A 179 6.24 -12.30 6.79
N GLN A 180 7.50 -12.50 7.19
CA GLN A 180 8.22 -13.75 6.99
C GLN A 180 7.51 -14.93 7.68
N LYS A 181 7.06 -14.76 8.93
CA LYS A 181 6.28 -15.78 9.65
C LYS A 181 4.96 -16.13 8.96
N ILE A 182 4.30 -15.15 8.33
CA ILE A 182 3.10 -15.37 7.53
C ILE A 182 3.44 -16.21 6.30
N ARG A 183 4.56 -15.92 5.62
CA ARG A 183 5.00 -16.68 4.43
C ARG A 183 5.36 -18.12 4.75
N GLU A 184 5.99 -18.37 5.89
CA GLU A 184 6.36 -19.72 6.35
C GLU A 184 5.15 -20.61 6.65
N ASN A 185 3.99 -20.01 6.97
CA ASN A 185 2.76 -20.72 7.32
C ASN A 185 1.59 -20.28 6.42
N CYS A 186 1.88 -20.01 5.15
CA CYS A 186 0.97 -19.27 4.27
C CYS A 186 -0.40 -19.96 4.10
N ASP A 187 -0.43 -21.27 3.89
CA ASP A 187 -1.68 -22.01 3.69
C ASP A 187 -2.58 -21.96 4.94
N VAL A 188 -2.01 -22.23 6.12
CA VAL A 188 -2.75 -22.17 7.39
C VAL A 188 -3.26 -20.76 7.66
N LYS A 189 -2.43 -19.74 7.43
CA LYS A 189 -2.82 -18.33 7.62
C LYS A 189 -3.86 -17.89 6.62
N PHE A 190 -3.78 -18.36 5.38
CA PHE A 190 -4.76 -18.08 4.35
C PHE A 190 -6.09 -18.75 4.66
N GLN A 191 -6.11 -20.03 5.06
CA GLN A 191 -7.32 -20.73 5.48
C GLN A 191 -8.02 -20.01 6.64
N GLN A 192 -7.27 -19.63 7.69
CA GLN A 192 -7.79 -18.86 8.83
C GLN A 192 -8.43 -17.54 8.37
N LEU A 193 -7.77 -16.84 7.45
CA LEU A 193 -8.28 -15.59 6.89
C LEU A 193 -9.54 -15.80 6.07
N VAL A 194 -9.57 -16.77 5.16
CA VAL A 194 -10.76 -17.05 4.33
C VAL A 194 -11.95 -17.44 5.20
N LEU A 195 -11.75 -18.27 6.23
CA LEU A 195 -12.82 -18.59 7.18
C LEU A 195 -13.38 -17.35 7.87
N SER A 196 -12.51 -16.44 8.34
CA SER A 196 -12.95 -15.19 8.95
C SER A 196 -13.74 -14.31 7.97
N VAL A 197 -13.35 -14.30 6.69
CA VAL A 197 -14.03 -13.58 5.61
C VAL A 197 -15.39 -14.20 5.30
N ILE A 198 -15.51 -15.54 5.27
CA ILE A 198 -16.79 -16.22 5.06
C ILE A 198 -17.79 -15.83 6.15
N THR A 199 -17.39 -15.89 7.42
CA THR A 199 -18.23 -15.47 8.55
C THR A 199 -18.65 -13.99 8.45
N LEU A 200 -17.78 -13.13 7.92
CA LEU A 200 -18.08 -11.72 7.71
C LEU A 200 -19.01 -11.49 6.50
N CYS A 201 -18.83 -12.23 5.41
CA CYS A 201 -19.74 -12.24 4.25
C CYS A 201 -21.16 -12.67 4.63
N GLU A 202 -21.30 -13.68 5.49
CA GLU A 202 -22.59 -14.14 6.02
C GLU A 202 -23.33 -13.02 6.78
N LYS A 203 -22.60 -12.16 7.50
CA LYS A 203 -23.18 -10.99 8.20
C LYS A 203 -23.64 -9.88 7.26
N PHE A 204 -23.13 -9.85 6.03
CA PHE A 204 -23.44 -8.83 5.02
C PHE A 204 -24.41 -9.32 3.94
N ASP A 205 -25.06 -10.47 4.16
CA ASP A 205 -25.94 -11.13 3.18
C ASP A 205 -25.26 -11.34 1.82
N ILE A 206 -23.92 -11.52 1.85
CA ILE A 206 -23.14 -11.79 0.65
C ILE A 206 -23.25 -13.27 0.34
N THR A 207 -23.81 -13.63 -0.81
CA THR A 207 -23.91 -15.03 -1.25
C THR A 207 -22.52 -15.64 -1.46
N VAL A 208 -22.10 -16.52 -0.54
CA VAL A 208 -20.83 -17.23 -0.64
C VAL A 208 -20.98 -18.40 -1.62
N SER A 209 -20.61 -18.17 -2.89
CA SER A 209 -20.47 -19.26 -3.85
C SER A 209 -19.01 -19.70 -3.95
N LEU A 210 -18.68 -20.80 -3.27
CA LEU A 210 -17.40 -21.47 -3.47
C LEU A 210 -17.35 -22.13 -4.86
N SER A 211 -16.16 -22.12 -5.48
CA SER A 211 -15.94 -22.80 -6.77
C SER A 211 -16.31 -24.28 -6.65
N ARG A 212 -16.74 -24.92 -7.74
CA ARG A 212 -17.15 -26.35 -7.73
C ARG A 212 -16.09 -27.29 -7.13
N GLN A 213 -14.81 -26.91 -7.20
CA GLN A 213 -13.68 -27.67 -6.65
C GLN A 213 -13.54 -27.55 -5.12
N CYS A 214 -14.19 -26.56 -4.50
CA CYS A 214 -14.19 -26.35 -3.04
C CYS A 214 -15.47 -26.84 -2.35
N LYS A 215 -16.38 -27.47 -3.10
CA LYS A 215 -17.62 -28.04 -2.57
C LYS A 215 -17.37 -29.49 -2.17
N SER A 216 -16.89 -29.69 -0.95
CA SER A 216 -16.88 -31.00 -0.29
C SER A 216 -17.68 -30.91 1.00
N ASP A 217 -18.63 -31.83 1.17
CA ASP A 217 -19.38 -32.00 2.43
C ASP A 217 -18.51 -32.60 3.55
N ASN A 218 -17.33 -33.13 3.21
CA ASN A 218 -16.32 -33.56 4.17
C ASN A 218 -15.43 -32.36 4.57
N PRO A 219 -15.35 -32.02 5.87
CA PRO A 219 -14.55 -30.91 6.38
C PRO A 219 -13.07 -30.97 5.97
N GLU A 220 -12.42 -32.13 6.00
CA GLU A 220 -10.99 -32.27 5.65
C GLU A 220 -10.70 -31.83 4.21
N TYR A 221 -11.53 -32.26 3.27
CA TYR A 221 -11.42 -31.90 1.85
C TYR A 221 -11.83 -30.44 1.59
N PHE A 222 -12.74 -29.88 2.40
CA PHE A 222 -13.06 -28.44 2.36
C PHE A 222 -11.83 -27.60 2.75
N PHE A 223 -11.09 -28.00 3.80
CA PHE A 223 -9.85 -27.35 4.20
C PHE A 223 -8.74 -27.50 3.14
N GLU A 224 -8.56 -28.67 2.53
CA GLU A 224 -7.60 -28.86 1.42
C GLU A 224 -7.95 -27.99 0.19
N SER A 225 -9.25 -27.80 -0.08
CA SER A 225 -9.71 -26.96 -1.20
C SER A 225 -9.48 -25.45 -0.99
N LEU A 226 -9.27 -25.03 0.26
CA LEU A 226 -8.94 -23.66 0.66
C LEU A 226 -7.44 -23.34 0.58
N SER A 227 -6.65 -24.11 -0.18
CA SER A 227 -5.28 -23.70 -0.49
C SER A 227 -5.25 -22.47 -1.41
N ILE A 228 -4.20 -21.65 -1.30
CA ILE A 228 -4.05 -20.41 -2.10
C ILE A 228 -4.15 -20.72 -3.61
N HIS A 229 -3.54 -21.83 -4.04
CA HIS A 229 -3.49 -22.23 -5.44
C HIS A 229 -4.83 -22.70 -6.00
N THR A 230 -5.67 -23.32 -5.17
CA THR A 230 -7.00 -23.80 -5.58
C THR A 230 -8.04 -22.68 -5.52
N PHE A 231 -7.95 -21.78 -4.53
CA PHE A 231 -8.93 -20.73 -4.32
C PHE A 231 -8.98 -19.67 -5.44
N TYR A 232 -7.82 -19.28 -5.99
CA TYR A 232 -7.74 -18.26 -7.04
C TYR A 232 -7.77 -18.79 -8.47
N ARG A 233 -7.72 -20.12 -8.67
CA ARG A 233 -8.06 -20.74 -9.96
C ARG A 233 -9.56 -20.63 -10.27
#